data_AF-J2JT29-F1
#
_entry.id   AF-J2JT29-F1
#
_cell.length_a   1.000
_cell.length_b   1.000
_cell.length_c   1.000
_cell.angle_alpha   90.00
_cell.angle_beta   90.00
_cell.angle_gamma   90.00
#
_symmetry.space_group_name_H-M   'P 1'
#
loop_
_entity.id
_entity.type
_entity.pdbx_description
1 polymer ?
#
loop_
_entity_poly.entity_id
_entity_poly.type
_entity_poly.pdbx_seq_one_letter_code
_entity_poly.pdbx_strand_id
1 'polypeptide(L)'
;MAEHSWHLALISWILHREFERESGRSLDLEKMLKMCLMHDLVEIEAGDPSAWSTRNGDDKARVEEEVAQRRFAPLPDGLGTEFLSLWHEYEEGVTPEARIVRGVDRLNPALMRLLTGQGWQDVGADAEALDRLQLPRVQVSETLTALYQEVRDAAVRQDLFTPAP
;
A
#
# COMPACT_ATOMS: atom_id res chain seq x y z
N MET A 1 3.82 6.64 7.63
CA MET A 1 4.59 5.40 7.90
C MET A 1 3.96 4.58 9.02
N ALA A 2 4.27 4.73 10.31
CA ALA A 2 3.78 3.78 11.34
C ALA A 2 2.24 3.61 11.44
N GLU A 3 1.48 4.71 11.44
CA GLU A 3 0.01 4.66 11.41
C GLU A 3 -0.53 4.04 10.12
N HIS A 4 0.11 4.34 8.99
CA HIS A 4 -0.24 3.76 7.70
C HIS A 4 -0.06 2.23 7.72
N SER A 5 1.11 1.74 8.13
CA SER A 5 1.40 0.30 8.28
C SER A 5 0.43 -0.39 9.24
N TRP A 6 0.04 0.28 10.33
CA TRP A 6 -0.98 -0.24 11.25
C TRP A 6 -2.36 -0.37 10.59
N HIS A 7 -2.80 0.63 9.83
CA HIS A 7 -4.05 0.56 9.06
C HIS A 7 -4.03 -0.59 8.04
N LEU A 8 -2.92 -0.78 7.32
CA LEU A 8 -2.76 -1.89 6.38
C LEU A 8 -2.90 -3.24 7.09
N ALA A 9 -2.23 -3.42 8.22
CA ALA A 9 -2.35 -4.64 9.02
C ALA A 9 -3.79 -4.88 9.49
N LEU A 10 -4.48 -3.84 9.93
CA LEU A 10 -5.87 -3.93 10.38
C LEU A 10 -6.84 -4.31 9.23
N ILE A 11 -6.72 -3.65 8.07
CA ILE A 11 -7.53 -3.95 6.89
C ILE A 11 -7.27 -5.39 6.41
N SER A 12 -5.99 -5.77 6.29
CA SER A 12 -5.59 -7.13 5.89
C SER A 12 -6.12 -8.20 6.83
N TRP A 13 -6.14 -7.93 8.14
CA TRP A 13 -6.69 -8.85 9.13
C TRP A 13 -8.22 -8.98 9.02
N ILE A 14 -8.95 -7.86 8.98
CA ILE A 14 -10.42 -7.85 8.92
C ILE A 14 -10.93 -8.53 7.65
N LEU A 15 -10.28 -8.27 6.50
CA LEU A 15 -10.71 -8.78 5.19
C LEU A 15 -10.07 -10.11 4.82
N HIS A 16 -9.22 -10.70 5.67
CA HIS A 16 -8.48 -11.91 5.36
C HIS A 16 -9.36 -13.07 4.84
N ARG A 17 -10.47 -13.35 5.53
CA ARG A 17 -11.41 -14.40 5.13
C ARG A 17 -12.10 -14.13 3.80
N GLU A 18 -12.32 -12.86 3.50
CA GLU A 18 -12.88 -12.44 2.22
C GLU A 18 -11.86 -12.67 1.10
N PHE A 19 -10.60 -12.32 1.32
CA PHE A 19 -9.54 -12.58 0.35
C PHE A 19 -9.33 -14.06 0.07
N GLU A 20 -9.38 -14.93 1.09
CA GLU A 20 -9.34 -16.39 0.88
C GLU A 20 -10.55 -16.88 0.08
N ARG A 21 -11.74 -16.34 0.36
CA ARG A 21 -12.98 -16.68 -0.36
C ARG A 21 -12.91 -16.29 -1.84
N GLU A 22 -12.48 -15.07 -2.14
CA GLU A 22 -12.35 -14.55 -3.51
C GLU A 22 -11.29 -15.30 -4.31
N SER A 23 -10.13 -15.53 -3.70
CA SER A 23 -8.98 -16.13 -4.39
C SER A 23 -9.01 -17.66 -4.47
N GLY A 24 -9.94 -18.30 -3.74
CA GLY A 24 -10.11 -19.75 -3.69
C GLY A 24 -8.91 -20.50 -3.10
N ARG A 25 -8.05 -19.83 -2.33
CA ARG A 25 -6.83 -20.39 -1.74
C ARG A 25 -6.65 -19.91 -0.31
N SER A 26 -5.93 -20.71 0.47
CA SER A 26 -5.48 -20.26 1.79
C SER A 26 -4.38 -19.21 1.64
N LEU A 27 -4.42 -18.19 2.49
CA LEU A 27 -3.42 -17.12 2.53
C LEU A 27 -2.71 -17.15 3.88
N ASP A 28 -1.40 -16.87 3.89
CA ASP A 28 -0.66 -16.76 5.15
C ASP A 28 -0.88 -15.39 5.79
N LEU A 29 -1.82 -15.32 6.75
CA LEU A 29 -2.12 -14.09 7.47
C LEU A 29 -0.91 -13.57 8.27
N GLU A 30 -0.13 -14.44 8.89
CA GLU A 30 1.03 -14.01 9.68
C GLU A 30 2.04 -13.30 8.77
N LYS A 31 2.34 -13.90 7.61
CA LYS A 31 3.20 -13.31 6.59
C LYS A 31 2.66 -11.97 6.10
N MET A 32 1.37 -11.88 5.78
CA MET A 32 0.73 -10.63 5.36
C MET A 32 0.86 -9.53 6.42
N LEU A 33 0.61 -9.85 7.69
CA LEU A 33 0.70 -8.87 8.77
C LEU A 33 2.14 -8.41 9.00
N LYS A 34 3.12 -9.31 8.96
CA LYS A 34 4.54 -8.94 9.02
C LYS A 34 4.92 -8.01 7.87
N MET A 35 4.49 -8.33 6.64
CA MET A 35 4.72 -7.51 5.46
C MET A 35 4.10 -6.11 5.61
N CYS A 36 2.82 -6.01 6.01
CA CYS A 36 2.17 -4.72 6.27
C CYS A 36 2.96 -3.86 7.27
N LEU A 37 3.44 -4.45 8.36
CA LEU A 37 4.12 -3.73 9.43
C LEU A 37 5.53 -3.25 9.06
N MET A 38 6.18 -3.89 8.08
CA MET A 38 7.60 -3.69 7.82
C MET A 38 7.93 -3.07 6.46
N HIS A 39 7.01 -3.10 5.48
CA HIS A 39 7.29 -2.71 4.09
C HIS A 39 7.94 -1.30 3.95
N ASP A 40 7.40 -0.30 4.65
CA ASP A 40 7.90 1.09 4.60
C ASP A 40 9.08 1.38 5.55
N LEU A 41 9.64 0.40 6.28
CA LEU A 41 10.72 0.69 7.23
C LEU A 41 11.97 1.27 6.55
N VAL A 42 12.18 0.97 5.27
CA VAL A 42 13.28 1.53 4.47
C VAL A 42 13.08 3.03 4.19
N GLU A 43 11.84 3.52 4.19
CA GLU A 43 11.52 4.92 3.92
C GLU A 43 11.95 5.87 5.04
N ILE A 44 12.29 5.34 6.23
CA ILE A 44 12.91 6.10 7.33
C ILE A 44 14.18 6.82 6.86
N GLU A 45 14.92 6.22 5.91
CA GLU A 45 16.11 6.82 5.32
C GLU A 45 16.00 7.10 3.83
N ALA A 46 15.30 6.26 3.06
CA ALA A 46 15.12 6.49 1.63
C ALA A 46 14.22 7.70 1.34
N GLY A 47 13.36 8.05 2.30
CA GLY A 47 12.30 9.04 2.14
C GLY A 47 11.07 8.46 1.45
N ASP A 48 9.92 9.11 1.65
CA ASP A 48 8.61 8.75 1.07
C ASP A 48 8.22 9.79 0.01
N PRO A 49 8.64 9.61 -1.26
CA PRO A 49 8.21 10.50 -2.33
C PRO A 49 6.74 10.23 -2.67
N SER A 50 5.92 11.29 -2.71
CA SER A 50 4.51 11.22 -3.12
C SER A 50 4.32 10.42 -4.41
N ALA A 51 3.28 9.60 -4.46
CA ALA A 51 2.88 8.84 -5.64
C ALA A 51 2.55 9.72 -6.87
N TRP A 52 2.39 11.03 -6.68
CA TRP A 52 2.19 12.03 -7.74
C TRP A 52 3.49 12.71 -8.19
N SER A 53 4.61 12.45 -7.53
CA SER A 53 5.90 13.04 -7.88
C SER A 53 6.50 12.36 -9.11
N THR A 54 7.07 13.16 -10.03
CA THR A 54 7.66 12.68 -11.29
C THR A 54 9.14 12.26 -11.15
N ARG A 55 9.61 11.95 -9.93
CA ARG A 55 11.03 11.54 -9.74
C ARG A 55 11.25 10.15 -10.34
N ASN A 56 12.47 9.91 -10.84
CA ASN A 56 12.87 8.63 -11.43
C ASN A 56 12.72 7.48 -10.42
N GLY A 57 11.80 6.54 -10.70
CA GLY A 57 11.57 5.36 -9.86
C GLY A 57 12.79 4.47 -9.69
N ASP A 58 13.69 4.43 -10.67
CA ASP A 58 14.93 3.62 -10.63
C ASP A 58 15.89 4.08 -9.52
N ASP A 59 15.94 5.39 -9.23
CA ASP A 59 16.75 5.90 -8.12
C ASP A 59 16.12 5.56 -6.76
N LYS A 60 14.77 5.53 -6.67
CA LYS A 60 14.07 5.14 -5.44
C LYS A 60 14.38 3.68 -5.11
N ALA A 61 14.13 2.76 -6.05
CA ALA A 61 14.32 1.34 -5.83
C ALA A 61 15.77 0.99 -5.43
N ARG A 62 16.76 1.63 -6.07
CA ARG A 62 18.17 1.44 -5.70
C ARG A 62 18.48 1.93 -4.28
N VAL A 63 17.99 3.11 -3.91
CA VAL A 63 18.22 3.67 -2.57
C VAL A 63 17.53 2.80 -1.51
N GLU A 64 16.31 2.34 -1.76
CA GLU A 64 15.59 1.47 -0.85
C GLU A 64 16.27 0.11 -0.67
N GLU A 65 16.77 -0.52 -1.74
CA GLU A 65 17.57 -1.75 -1.65
C GLU A 65 18.82 -1.53 -0.80
N GLU A 66 19.56 -0.43 -1.00
CA GLU A 66 20.74 -0.10 -0.18
C GLU A 66 20.39 0.08 1.31
N VAL A 67 19.25 0.71 1.60
CA VAL A 67 18.76 0.87 2.98
C VAL A 67 18.33 -0.46 3.57
N ALA A 68 17.56 -1.28 2.83
CA ALA A 68 17.09 -2.59 3.23
C ALA A 68 18.27 -3.50 3.62
N GLN A 69 19.27 -3.61 2.74
CA GLN A 69 20.48 -4.40 3.00
C GLN A 69 21.20 -3.92 4.25
N ARG A 70 21.40 -2.61 4.39
CA ARG A 70 22.13 -2.04 5.53
C ARG A 70 21.37 -2.17 6.86
N ARG A 71 20.04 -2.14 6.84
CA ARG A 71 19.20 -2.16 8.06
C ARG A 71 18.78 -3.56 8.48
N PHE A 72 18.42 -4.41 7.53
CA PHE A 72 17.88 -5.73 7.82
C PHE A 72 18.98 -6.79 7.92
N ALA A 73 19.97 -6.80 7.01
CA ALA A 73 21.01 -7.85 7.02
C ALA A 73 21.75 -8.03 8.36
N PRO A 74 22.05 -6.97 9.16
CA PRO A 74 22.72 -7.13 10.43
C PRO A 74 21.85 -7.67 11.59
N LEU A 75 20.54 -7.87 11.38
CA LEU A 75 19.64 -8.33 12.44
C LEU A 75 19.98 -9.79 12.85
N PRO A 76 20.02 -10.09 14.16
CA PRO A 76 20.46 -11.38 14.66
C PRO A 76 19.46 -12.51 14.41
N ASP A 77 19.87 -13.74 14.72
CA ASP A 77 18.99 -14.91 14.86
C ASP A 77 18.14 -15.25 13.61
N GLY A 78 18.61 -14.90 12.42
CA GLY A 78 17.92 -15.14 11.15
C GLY A 78 16.86 -14.10 10.79
N LEU A 79 16.60 -13.12 11.66
CA LEU A 79 15.63 -12.06 11.44
C LEU A 79 15.97 -11.21 10.22
N GLY A 80 17.26 -10.98 9.94
CA GLY A 80 17.68 -10.20 8.78
C GLY A 80 17.31 -10.86 7.46
N THR A 81 17.44 -12.18 7.37
CA THR A 81 17.01 -12.96 6.21
C THR A 81 15.49 -12.92 6.05
N GLU A 82 14.74 -13.06 7.14
CA GLU A 82 13.27 -12.96 7.10
C GLU A 82 12.81 -11.58 6.62
N PHE A 83 13.37 -10.50 7.17
CA PHE A 83 13.01 -9.13 6.80
C PHE A 83 13.35 -8.83 5.34
N LEU A 84 14.55 -9.19 4.87
CA LEU A 84 14.92 -9.01 3.46
C LEU A 84 14.00 -9.81 2.54
N SER A 85 13.72 -11.07 2.88
CA SER A 85 12.82 -11.91 2.07
C SER A 85 11.41 -11.34 1.99
N LEU A 86 10.85 -10.86 3.11
CA LEU A 86 9.51 -10.26 3.13
C LEU A 86 9.47 -8.94 2.36
N TRP A 87 10.50 -8.11 2.51
CA TRP A 87 10.60 -6.83 1.83
C TRP A 87 10.75 -7.02 0.31
N HIS A 88 11.62 -7.92 -0.13
CA HIS A 88 11.76 -8.29 -1.55
C HIS A 88 10.45 -8.87 -2.12
N GLU A 89 9.77 -9.75 -1.38
CA GLU A 89 8.48 -10.31 -1.79
C GLU A 89 7.42 -9.21 -1.99
N TYR A 90 7.39 -8.21 -1.10
CA TYR A 90 6.52 -7.04 -1.22
C TYR A 90 6.85 -6.22 -2.47
N GLU A 91 8.11 -5.85 -2.66
CA GLU A 91 8.55 -5.02 -3.79
C GLU A 91 8.27 -5.70 -5.15
N GLU A 92 8.57 -7.00 -5.25
CA GLU A 92 8.27 -7.81 -6.44
C GLU A 92 6.76 -7.90 -6.70
N GLY A 93 5.95 -8.08 -5.65
CA GLY A 93 4.49 -8.10 -5.75
C GLY A 93 3.93 -9.23 -6.60
N VAL A 94 4.59 -10.38 -6.62
CA VAL A 94 4.19 -11.53 -7.45
C VAL A 94 3.38 -12.58 -6.69
N THR A 95 3.60 -12.71 -5.38
CA THR A 95 2.90 -13.70 -4.54
C THR A 95 1.47 -13.24 -4.25
N PRO A 96 0.54 -14.17 -3.96
CA PRO A 96 -0.83 -13.81 -3.60
C PRO A 96 -0.89 -12.84 -2.42
N GLU A 97 -0.11 -13.10 -1.36
CA GLU A 97 -0.04 -12.23 -0.19
C GLU A 97 0.50 -10.84 -0.53
N ALA A 98 1.63 -10.75 -1.26
CA ALA A 98 2.21 -9.45 -1.61
C ALA A 98 1.29 -8.63 -2.52
N ARG A 99 0.62 -9.27 -3.49
CA ARG A 99 -0.36 -8.61 -4.35
C ARG A 99 -1.50 -7.99 -3.54
N ILE A 100 -2.04 -8.73 -2.58
CA ILE A 100 -3.11 -8.25 -1.71
C ILE A 100 -2.60 -7.11 -0.82
N VAL A 101 -1.45 -7.29 -0.15
CA VAL A 101 -0.89 -6.26 0.75
C VAL A 101 -0.62 -4.97 -0.01
N ARG A 102 -0.05 -5.02 -1.23
CA ARG A 102 0.11 -3.84 -2.10
C ARG A 102 -1.22 -3.21 -2.53
N GLY A 103 -2.26 -4.03 -2.75
CA GLY A 103 -3.60 -3.54 -3.02
C GLY A 103 -4.18 -2.77 -1.82
N VAL A 104 -4.00 -3.30 -0.61
CA VAL A 104 -4.42 -2.65 0.64
C VAL A 104 -3.63 -1.37 0.88
N ASP A 105 -2.31 -1.41 0.73
CA ASP A 105 -1.42 -0.25 0.74
C ASP A 105 -1.99 0.85 -0.14
N ARG A 106 -2.30 0.50 -1.39
CA ARG A 106 -2.80 1.46 -2.37
C ARG A 106 -4.18 2.03 -2.05
N LEU A 107 -5.07 1.23 -1.48
CA LEU A 107 -6.40 1.66 -1.05
C LEU A 107 -6.31 2.68 0.10
N ASN A 108 -5.39 2.46 1.05
CA ASN A 108 -5.37 3.15 2.34
C ASN A 108 -5.29 4.68 2.21
N PRO A 109 -4.45 5.30 1.36
CA PRO A 109 -4.44 6.75 1.17
C PRO A 109 -5.79 7.32 0.73
N ALA A 110 -6.53 6.66 -0.17
CA ALA A 110 -7.84 7.15 -0.60
C ALA A 110 -8.87 7.05 0.53
N LEU A 111 -8.87 5.92 1.26
CA LEU A 111 -9.74 5.72 2.40
C LEU A 111 -9.49 6.77 3.50
N MET A 112 -8.23 7.01 3.86
CA MET A 112 -7.87 8.00 4.88
C MET A 112 -8.23 9.43 4.46
N ARG A 113 -8.03 9.79 3.18
CA ARG A 113 -8.46 11.11 2.66
C ARG A 113 -9.97 11.32 2.81
N LEU A 114 -10.78 10.30 2.51
CA LEU A 114 -12.23 10.37 2.70
C LEU A 114 -12.61 10.52 4.18
N LEU A 115 -12.04 9.69 5.06
CA LEU A 115 -12.41 9.66 6.48
C LEU A 115 -11.98 10.92 7.24
N THR A 116 -10.86 11.51 6.86
CA THR A 116 -10.31 12.70 7.54
C THR A 116 -10.70 14.01 6.85
N GLY A 117 -11.11 13.96 5.58
CA GLY A 117 -11.30 15.14 4.73
C GLY A 117 -9.99 15.86 4.37
N GLN A 118 -8.83 15.28 4.67
CA GLN A 118 -7.52 15.92 4.46
C GLN A 118 -6.80 15.35 3.24
N GLY A 119 -5.80 16.07 2.73
CA GLY A 119 -4.88 15.57 1.71
C GLY A 119 -5.45 15.50 0.29
N TRP A 120 -6.64 16.06 0.03
CA TRP A 120 -7.23 16.20 -1.31
C TRP A 120 -6.55 17.30 -2.14
N GLN A 121 -6.07 18.37 -1.49
CA GLN A 121 -5.32 19.46 -2.14
C GLN A 121 -3.98 19.01 -2.75
N ASP A 122 -3.36 17.97 -2.19
CA ASP A 122 -2.03 17.49 -2.60
C ASP A 122 -2.08 16.64 -3.87
N VAL A 123 -3.29 16.25 -4.29
CA VAL A 123 -3.54 15.29 -5.37
C VAL A 123 -3.86 16.03 -6.67
N GLY A 124 -4.44 17.23 -6.59
CA GLY A 124 -4.74 18.09 -7.76
C GLY A 124 -5.55 17.39 -8.86
N ALA A 125 -6.25 16.32 -8.50
CA ALA A 125 -6.73 15.30 -9.41
C ALA A 125 -8.21 15.05 -9.15
N ASP A 126 -8.97 14.98 -10.23
CA ASP A 126 -10.36 14.56 -10.24
C ASP A 126 -10.50 13.04 -10.00
N ALA A 127 -11.74 12.57 -9.96
CA ALA A 127 -12.04 11.15 -9.81
C ALA A 127 -11.38 10.27 -10.89
N GLU A 128 -11.21 10.78 -12.11
CA GLU A 128 -10.61 10.03 -13.21
C GLU A 128 -9.10 9.86 -13.01
N ALA A 129 -8.42 10.90 -12.54
CA ALA A 129 -7.02 10.84 -12.17
C ALA A 129 -6.79 9.90 -10.98
N LEU A 130 -7.68 9.88 -10.00
CA LEU A 130 -7.64 8.90 -8.91
C LEU A 130 -7.81 7.47 -9.45
N ASP A 131 -8.75 7.25 -10.38
CA ASP A 131 -8.99 5.96 -11.01
C ASP A 131 -7.75 5.43 -11.75
N ARG A 132 -7.10 6.28 -12.57
CA ARG A 132 -5.86 5.92 -13.26
C ARG A 132 -4.75 5.50 -12.29
N LEU A 133 -4.72 6.09 -11.10
CA LEU A 133 -3.70 5.83 -10.09
C LEU A 133 -3.97 4.56 -9.27
N GLN A 134 -5.23 4.36 -8.88
CA GLN A 134 -5.65 3.36 -7.88
C GLN A 134 -6.13 2.05 -8.50
N LEU A 135 -6.97 2.09 -9.53
CA LEU A 135 -7.65 0.91 -10.08
C LEU A 135 -6.70 -0.24 -10.47
N PRO A 136 -5.57 0.00 -11.18
CA PRO A 136 -4.70 -1.10 -11.61
C PRO A 136 -4.11 -1.94 -10.46
N ARG A 137 -4.10 -1.39 -9.24
CA ARG A 137 -3.49 -2.01 -8.06
C ARG A 137 -4.51 -2.61 -7.10
N VAL A 138 -5.71 -2.03 -7.01
CA VAL A 138 -6.79 -2.60 -6.17
C VAL A 138 -7.54 -3.74 -6.86
N GLN A 139 -7.46 -3.84 -8.20
CA GLN A 139 -8.05 -4.91 -9.02
C GLN A 139 -7.53 -6.33 -8.73
N VAL A 140 -6.58 -6.48 -7.80
CA VAL A 140 -6.15 -7.78 -7.26
C VAL A 140 -7.24 -8.48 -6.44
N SER A 141 -8.25 -7.73 -5.96
CA SER A 141 -9.39 -8.23 -5.18
C SER A 141 -10.66 -7.49 -5.57
N GLU A 142 -11.77 -8.23 -5.67
CA GLU A 142 -13.08 -7.65 -5.96
C GLU A 142 -13.54 -6.76 -4.80
N THR A 143 -13.33 -7.20 -3.56
CA THR A 143 -13.59 -6.42 -2.34
C THR A 143 -12.79 -5.13 -2.30
N LEU A 144 -11.48 -5.15 -2.58
CA LEU A 144 -10.68 -3.92 -2.60
C LEU A 144 -11.15 -2.96 -3.69
N THR A 145 -11.51 -3.49 -4.86
CA THR A 145 -12.04 -2.68 -5.97
C THR A 145 -13.37 -2.02 -5.59
N ALA A 146 -14.29 -2.78 -4.99
CA ALA A 146 -15.58 -2.26 -4.55
C ALA A 146 -15.43 -1.20 -3.43
N LEU A 147 -14.56 -1.45 -2.46
CA LEU A 147 -14.25 -0.47 -1.40
C LEU A 147 -13.67 0.81 -1.97
N TYR A 148 -12.73 0.70 -2.91
CA TYR A 148 -12.17 1.87 -3.59
C TYR A 148 -13.24 2.66 -4.35
N GLN A 149 -14.11 1.98 -5.10
CA GLN A 149 -15.20 2.64 -5.84
C GLN A 149 -16.16 3.38 -4.90
N GLU A 150 -16.53 2.77 -3.77
CA GLU A 150 -17.36 3.45 -2.77
C GLU A 150 -16.64 4.68 -2.19
N VAL A 151 -15.34 4.58 -1.90
CA VAL A 151 -14.54 5.71 -1.42
C VAL A 151 -14.53 6.86 -2.42
N ARG A 152 -14.27 6.56 -3.69
CA ARG A 152 -14.26 7.54 -4.79
C ARG A 152 -15.63 8.19 -4.94
N ASP A 153 -16.69 7.40 -4.99
CA ASP A 153 -18.05 7.90 -5.21
C ASP A 153 -18.53 8.73 -4.02
N ALA A 154 -18.17 8.35 -2.79
CA ALA A 154 -18.41 9.14 -1.59
C ALA A 154 -17.68 10.49 -1.64
N ALA A 155 -16.43 10.52 -2.10
CA ALA A 155 -15.68 11.76 -2.26
C ALA A 155 -16.31 12.71 -3.28
N VAL A 156 -16.86 12.17 -4.38
CA VAL A 156 -17.62 12.97 -5.38
C VAL A 156 -18.90 13.52 -4.75
N ARG A 157 -19.69 12.70 -4.05
CA ARG A 157 -20.95 13.13 -3.40
C ARG A 157 -20.74 14.22 -2.35
N GLN A 158 -19.57 14.23 -1.70
CA GLN A 158 -19.20 15.20 -0.67
C GLN A 158 -18.44 16.42 -1.21
N ASP A 159 -18.23 16.52 -2.53
CA ASP A 159 -17.51 17.62 -3.18
C ASP A 159 -16.08 17.83 -2.61
N LEU A 160 -15.38 16.72 -2.31
CA LEU A 160 -14.05 16.77 -1.67
C LEU A 160 -12.91 17.00 -2.68
N PHE A 161 -13.17 16.88 -3.97
CA PHE A 161 -12.18 17.13 -5.00
C PHE A 161 -11.98 18.63 -5.16
N THR A 162 -10.75 19.11 -5.02
CA THR A 162 -10.44 20.51 -5.31
C THR A 162 -10.64 20.74 -6.82
N PRO A 163 -11.44 21.72 -7.26
CA PRO A 163 -11.54 22.05 -8.68
C PRO A 163 -10.15 22.43 -9.20
N ALA A 164 -9.79 21.92 -10.38
CA ALA A 164 -8.54 22.29 -11.04
C ALA A 164 -8.47 23.83 -11.20
N PRO A 165 -7.32 24.46 -10.92
CA PRO A 165 -7.15 25.90 -11.07
C PRO A 165 -7.29 26.37 -12.52
#